data_AF-A0A1Y2HU38-F1
#
_entry.id   AF-A0A1Y2HU38-F1
#
_cell.length_a   1.000
_cell.length_b   1.000
_cell.length_c   1.000
_cell.angle_alpha   90.00
_cell.angle_beta   90.00
_cell.angle_gamma   90.00
#
_symmetry.space_group_name_H-M   'P 1'
#
loop_
_entity.id
_entity.type
_entity.pdbx_description
1 polymer ?
#
loop_
_entity_poly.entity_id
_entity_poly.type
_entity_poly.pdbx_seq_one_letter_code
_entity_poly.pdbx_strand_id
1 'polypeptide(L)'
;MMTVASMQTSPAPATSSTLAGSASISATTANTIAPASLSMAKTPAMLADPKLASKPVKQYTLVLCLDRSSASNLHTQPQSQAQAHRILLGYKKAGFGAHKFNGFGGKVERSDSSVRAAAARELHEESGIWVPESMLLRAGTLVFDFEDGGSAPPFILHVSVFTLDWKPEVILPLDENASAPVPPPFETDEMIPQWFDVHAIPFADMWPDDELWFPAMLADKPFVGQMWFAADQKTILKSIVAKDDSGEDWDQFFVARKLEQEARGVFV
;
A
#
# COMPACT_ATOMS: atom_id res chain seq x y z
N MET A 1 15.30 25.59 61.95
CA MET A 1 13.84 25.78 62.09
C MET A 1 13.20 24.81 61.08
N MET A 2 12.82 23.58 61.45
CA MET A 2 11.54 23.18 62.09
C MET A 2 10.33 23.74 61.30
N THR A 3 9.32 23.01 60.82
CA THR A 3 8.79 21.67 61.15
C THR A 3 7.83 21.18 60.04
N VAL A 4 7.56 19.88 60.06
CA VAL A 4 6.60 19.07 59.29
C VAL A 4 5.16 19.18 59.85
N ALA A 5 4.17 18.72 59.07
CA ALA A 5 2.90 18.05 59.46
C ALA A 5 1.59 18.87 59.58
N SER A 6 0.54 18.43 58.88
CA SER A 6 -0.59 17.70 59.49
C SER A 6 -1.62 17.20 58.46
N MET A 7 -2.01 15.93 58.61
CA MET A 7 -3.15 15.25 57.98
C MET A 7 -4.48 15.62 58.68
N GLN A 8 -5.63 15.35 58.05
CA GLN A 8 -6.81 14.59 58.58
C GLN A 8 -8.09 14.83 57.72
N THR A 9 -8.59 13.81 56.99
CA THR A 9 -9.69 12.85 57.29
C THR A 9 -11.13 13.40 57.18
N SER A 10 -11.93 12.72 56.34
CA SER A 10 -13.37 12.84 56.08
C SER A 10 -14.26 12.63 57.32
N PRO A 11 -15.58 12.94 57.29
CA PRO A 11 -16.57 11.99 56.74
C PRO A 11 -17.79 12.61 56.01
N ALA A 12 -18.51 11.77 55.26
CA ALA A 12 -19.83 12.03 54.69
C ALA A 12 -20.96 11.93 55.74
N PRO A 13 -22.17 12.43 55.40
CA PRO A 13 -23.33 11.53 55.50
C PRO A 13 -24.30 11.63 54.31
N ALA A 14 -25.02 10.53 54.10
CA ALA A 14 -26.02 10.29 53.08
C ALA A 14 -27.40 10.84 53.46
N THR A 15 -28.22 11.19 52.47
CA THR A 15 -29.68 10.88 52.45
C THR A 15 -30.23 10.84 51.02
N SER A 16 -31.15 9.90 50.84
CA SER A 16 -31.87 9.48 49.65
C SER A 16 -32.97 10.45 49.20
N SER A 17 -33.27 10.52 47.91
CA SER A 17 -34.63 10.22 47.42
C SER A 17 -34.67 10.00 45.90
N THR A 18 -35.46 9.01 45.54
CA THR A 18 -35.86 8.46 44.25
C THR A 18 -36.63 9.46 43.37
N LEU A 19 -36.42 9.42 42.05
CA LEU A 19 -37.53 9.33 41.07
C LEU A 19 -37.05 8.98 39.65
N ALA A 20 -37.87 8.16 39.02
CA ALA A 20 -37.73 7.49 37.74
C ALA A 20 -37.47 8.41 36.53
N GLY A 21 -36.71 7.86 35.57
CA GLY A 21 -36.54 8.41 34.24
C GLY A 21 -35.81 7.39 33.36
N SER A 22 -36.56 6.39 32.87
CA SER A 22 -36.09 5.42 31.89
C SER A 22 -35.72 6.11 30.58
N ALA A 23 -34.42 6.29 30.32
CA ALA A 23 -33.92 6.63 29.00
C ALA A 23 -33.30 5.37 28.40
N SER A 24 -34.03 4.75 27.48
CA SER A 24 -33.53 3.73 26.58
C SER A 24 -32.37 4.32 25.78
N ILE A 25 -31.17 3.79 25.98
CA ILE A 25 -30.03 4.04 25.10
C ILE A 25 -30.39 3.35 23.78
N SER A 26 -30.94 4.13 22.84
CA SER A 26 -31.16 3.67 21.48
C SER A 26 -29.80 3.35 20.89
N ALA A 27 -29.62 2.09 20.52
CA ALA A 27 -28.49 1.63 19.73
C ALA A 27 -28.42 2.49 18.47
N THR A 28 -27.42 3.37 18.42
CA THR A 28 -27.06 4.09 17.20
C THR A 28 -26.77 3.04 16.15
N THR A 29 -27.67 2.94 15.19
CA THR A 29 -27.64 1.96 14.11
C THR A 29 -26.31 2.11 13.41
N ALA A 30 -25.51 1.05 13.40
CA ALA A 30 -24.31 0.95 12.58
C ALA A 30 -24.73 1.28 11.15
N ASN A 31 -24.27 2.43 10.66
CA ASN A 31 -24.56 2.91 9.33
C ASN A 31 -23.90 1.90 8.39
N THR A 32 -24.68 0.94 7.92
CA THR A 32 -24.21 -0.13 7.04
C THR A 32 -24.01 0.55 5.70
N ILE A 33 -22.76 0.88 5.37
CA ILE A 33 -22.41 1.34 4.04
C ILE A 33 -22.73 0.17 3.11
N ALA A 34 -23.85 0.27 2.38
CA ALA A 34 -24.15 -0.64 1.30
C ALA A 34 -22.95 -0.62 0.34
N PRO A 35 -22.44 -1.79 -0.11
CA PRO A 35 -21.34 -1.81 -1.06
C PRO A 35 -21.76 -0.96 -2.26
N ALA A 36 -20.96 0.05 -2.58
CA ALA A 36 -21.21 0.90 -3.73
C ALA A 36 -21.41 -0.03 -4.94
N SER A 37 -22.57 0.08 -5.59
CA SER A 37 -22.85 -0.69 -6.79
C SER A 37 -21.92 -0.17 -7.89
N LEU A 38 -20.74 -0.77 -7.99
CA LEU A 38 -19.87 -0.61 -9.14
C LEU A 38 -20.68 -0.93 -10.39
N SER A 39 -20.64 -0.02 -11.36
CA SER A 39 -21.35 -0.16 -12.61
C SER A 39 -20.84 -1.40 -13.34
N MET A 40 -21.65 -2.46 -13.40
CA MET A 40 -21.32 -3.70 -14.12
C MET A 40 -21.02 -3.50 -15.62
N ALA A 41 -21.23 -2.29 -16.17
CA ALA A 41 -21.09 -1.99 -17.58
C ALA A 41 -19.63 -1.74 -18.04
N LYS A 42 -18.67 -1.55 -17.13
CA LYS A 42 -17.24 -1.32 -17.46
C LYS A 42 -16.27 -2.25 -16.73
N THR A 43 -16.81 -3.35 -16.27
CA THR A 43 -16.11 -4.40 -15.57
C THR A 43 -14.96 -4.95 -16.44
N PRO A 44 -13.67 -4.75 -16.11
CA PRO A 44 -12.58 -5.39 -16.83
C PRO A 44 -12.77 -6.91 -16.81
N ALA A 45 -12.27 -7.60 -17.83
CA ALA A 45 -12.27 -9.07 -17.90
C ALA A 45 -11.79 -9.76 -16.60
N MET A 46 -11.02 -9.02 -15.79
CA MET A 46 -10.55 -9.36 -14.45
C MET A 46 -11.63 -9.79 -13.45
N LEU A 47 -12.81 -9.16 -13.47
CA LEU A 47 -13.89 -9.48 -12.52
C LEU A 47 -14.76 -10.67 -12.96
N ALA A 48 -14.58 -11.14 -14.19
CA ALA A 48 -15.26 -12.32 -14.70
C ALA A 48 -14.51 -13.62 -14.36
N ASP A 49 -13.30 -13.55 -13.79
CA ASP A 49 -12.56 -14.74 -13.36
C ASP A 49 -13.28 -15.41 -12.17
N PRO A 50 -13.83 -16.63 -12.33
CA PRO A 50 -14.53 -17.33 -11.27
C PRO A 50 -13.65 -17.57 -10.03
N LYS A 51 -12.32 -17.68 -10.21
CA LYS A 51 -11.39 -17.88 -9.09
C LYS A 51 -11.28 -16.67 -8.19
N LEU A 52 -11.49 -15.46 -8.72
CA LEU A 52 -11.55 -14.25 -7.91
C LEU A 52 -12.71 -14.30 -6.91
N ALA A 53 -13.73 -15.14 -7.15
CA ALA A 53 -14.86 -15.34 -6.24
C ALA A 53 -14.63 -16.43 -5.20
N SER A 54 -13.78 -17.43 -5.48
CA SER A 54 -13.59 -18.60 -4.63
C SER A 54 -12.30 -18.61 -3.81
N LYS A 55 -11.22 -17.97 -4.28
CA LYS A 55 -9.95 -17.89 -3.55
C LYS A 55 -9.95 -16.69 -2.59
N PRO A 56 -9.34 -16.81 -1.39
CA PRO A 56 -9.17 -15.68 -0.49
C PRO A 56 -8.33 -14.58 -1.16
N VAL A 57 -8.60 -13.31 -0.87
CA VAL A 57 -7.82 -12.17 -1.38
C VAL A 57 -6.98 -11.56 -0.26
N LYS A 58 -5.69 -11.35 -0.51
CA LYS A 58 -4.83 -10.51 0.34
C LYS A 58 -4.45 -9.23 -0.40
N GLN A 59 -4.53 -8.12 0.32
CA GLN A 59 -4.18 -6.80 -0.18
C GLN A 59 -2.76 -6.42 0.21
N TYR A 60 -2.05 -5.86 -0.76
CA TYR A 60 -0.68 -5.39 -0.66
C TYR A 60 -0.56 -4.02 -1.33
N THR A 61 0.51 -3.32 -1.01
CA THR A 61 0.89 -2.05 -1.62
C THR A 61 2.22 -2.20 -2.33
N LEU A 62 2.49 -1.32 -3.29
CA LEU A 62 3.79 -1.17 -3.92
C LEU A 62 4.02 0.29 -4.27
N VAL A 63 5.15 0.85 -3.87
CA VAL A 63 5.52 2.24 -4.08
C VAL A 63 6.79 2.31 -4.92
N LEU A 64 6.71 3.07 -6.01
CA LEU A 64 7.82 3.35 -6.90
C LEU A 64 8.20 4.82 -6.75
N CYS A 65 9.40 5.10 -6.22
CA CYS A 65 9.90 6.47 -6.13
C CYS A 65 10.58 6.86 -7.44
N LEU A 66 10.14 7.97 -8.03
CA LEU A 66 10.55 8.44 -9.34
C LEU A 66 11.27 9.77 -9.21
N ASP A 67 12.49 9.87 -9.72
CA ASP A 67 13.18 11.14 -9.83
C ASP A 67 12.90 11.77 -11.19
N ARG A 68 12.22 12.92 -11.14
CA ARG A 68 11.86 13.75 -12.30
C ARG A 68 12.62 15.08 -12.32
N SER A 69 13.53 15.30 -11.36
CA SER A 69 14.38 16.49 -11.40
C SER A 69 15.18 16.47 -12.71
N SER A 70 15.14 17.56 -13.49
CA SER A 70 15.78 17.54 -14.81
C SER A 70 17.27 17.24 -14.67
N ALA A 71 17.75 16.22 -15.40
CA ALA A 71 19.19 15.91 -15.49
C ALA A 71 20.03 17.08 -16.05
N SER A 72 19.37 18.11 -16.61
CA SER A 72 19.99 19.34 -17.08
C SER A 72 19.31 20.55 -16.46
N ASN A 73 20.08 21.38 -15.76
CA ASN A 73 19.81 22.81 -15.67
C ASN A 73 19.76 23.38 -17.09
N LEU A 74 18.60 23.37 -17.76
CA LEU A 74 18.33 24.28 -18.86
C LEU A 74 16.81 24.48 -18.96
N HIS A 75 16.44 25.75 -18.99
CA HIS A 75 15.11 26.34 -18.94
C HIS A 75 14.02 25.66 -19.81
N THR A 76 12.77 25.87 -19.37
CA THR A 76 11.50 25.87 -20.13
C THR A 76 10.80 24.54 -20.43
N GLN A 77 10.42 23.79 -19.38
CA GLN A 77 9.14 23.05 -19.39
C GLN A 77 8.47 23.14 -18.01
N PRO A 78 7.14 23.28 -17.93
CA PRO A 78 6.42 23.19 -16.65
C PRO A 78 6.69 21.82 -16.01
N GLN A 79 7.10 21.82 -14.73
CA GLN A 79 7.52 20.64 -13.97
C GLN A 79 6.45 19.53 -13.89
N SER A 80 5.19 19.81 -14.21
CA SER A 80 4.07 18.86 -14.16
C SER A 80 4.04 17.83 -15.30
N GLN A 81 5.06 17.79 -16.18
CA GLN A 81 5.16 16.85 -17.30
C GLN A 81 6.57 16.28 -17.52
N ALA A 82 7.49 16.47 -16.56
CA ALA A 82 8.82 15.91 -16.68
C ALA A 82 8.75 14.37 -16.59
N GLN A 83 9.29 13.69 -17.60
CA GLN A 83 9.46 12.23 -17.54
C GLN A 83 10.47 11.88 -16.44
N ALA A 84 10.21 10.80 -15.73
CA ALA A 84 11.18 10.27 -14.77
C ALA A 84 12.44 9.82 -15.52
N HIS A 85 13.60 10.09 -14.93
CA HIS A 85 14.89 9.64 -15.48
C HIS A 85 15.57 8.61 -14.56
N ARG A 86 15.21 8.59 -13.28
CA ARG A 86 15.60 7.52 -12.35
C ARG A 86 14.42 6.96 -11.57
N ILE A 87 14.54 5.71 -11.18
CA ILE A 87 13.61 4.99 -10.32
C ILE A 87 14.39 4.36 -9.16
N LEU A 88 13.86 4.48 -7.95
CA LEU A 88 14.42 3.82 -6.77
C LEU A 88 13.79 2.42 -6.66
N LEU A 89 14.64 1.40 -6.63
CA LEU A 89 14.25 0.02 -6.38
C LEU A 89 14.98 -0.49 -5.15
N GLY A 90 14.40 -1.48 -4.47
CA GLY A 90 15.02 -2.17 -3.35
C GLY A 90 15.43 -3.59 -3.74
N TYR A 91 16.67 -3.98 -3.49
CA TYR A 91 17.08 -5.39 -3.52
C TYR A 91 16.61 -6.08 -2.24
N LYS A 92 15.70 -7.04 -2.38
CA LYS A 92 15.09 -7.72 -1.25
C LYS A 92 16.02 -8.79 -0.68
N LYS A 93 16.40 -8.65 0.59
CA LYS A 93 17.35 -9.54 1.27
C LYS A 93 16.73 -10.88 1.70
N ALA A 94 15.46 -10.88 2.09
CA ALA A 94 14.77 -12.05 2.62
C ALA A 94 13.25 -12.03 2.35
N GLY A 95 12.56 -13.14 2.65
CA GLY A 95 11.10 -13.26 2.52
C GLY A 95 10.60 -13.57 1.11
N PHE A 96 9.31 -13.35 0.86
CA PHE A 96 8.69 -13.57 -0.44
C PHE A 96 9.25 -12.59 -1.47
N GLY A 97 9.80 -13.12 -2.57
CA GLY A 97 10.51 -12.32 -3.58
C GLY A 97 11.96 -11.98 -3.21
N ALA A 98 12.59 -12.69 -2.27
CA ALA A 98 14.00 -12.51 -1.95
C ALA A 98 14.89 -12.64 -3.19
N HIS A 99 16.00 -11.88 -3.17
CA HIS A 99 17.01 -11.81 -4.22
C HIS A 99 16.49 -11.23 -5.56
N LYS A 100 15.45 -10.40 -5.48
CA LYS A 100 14.94 -9.61 -6.60
C LYS A 100 14.93 -8.13 -6.26
N PHE A 101 15.04 -7.30 -7.28
CA PHE A 101 14.70 -5.88 -7.18
C PHE A 101 13.18 -5.70 -7.26
N ASN A 102 12.64 -4.76 -6.50
CA ASN A 102 11.24 -4.34 -6.60
C ASN A 102 11.05 -2.89 -6.10
N GLY A 103 9.84 -2.36 -6.21
CA GLY A 103 9.40 -1.23 -5.39
C GLY A 103 9.28 -1.59 -3.91
N PHE A 104 8.92 -0.59 -3.10
CA PHE A 104 8.76 -0.74 -1.66
C PHE A 104 7.31 -1.00 -1.30
N GLY A 105 7.02 -1.97 -0.45
CA GLY A 105 5.64 -2.27 -0.14
C GLY A 105 5.42 -3.61 0.52
N GLY A 106 4.24 -3.73 1.12
CA GLY A 106 3.91 -4.89 1.93
C GLY A 106 2.41 -5.03 2.13
N LYS A 107 2.04 -5.79 3.15
CA LYS A 107 0.65 -6.20 3.35
C LYS A 107 -0.13 -5.05 3.99
N VAL A 108 -1.35 -4.82 3.51
CA VAL A 108 -2.28 -3.90 4.19
C VAL A 108 -2.77 -4.56 5.49
N GLU A 109 -2.50 -3.92 6.62
CA GLU A 109 -2.90 -4.36 7.94
C GLU A 109 -4.28 -3.81 8.34
N ARG A 110 -4.88 -4.39 9.40
CA ARG A 110 -6.16 -3.90 9.95
C ARG A 110 -6.02 -2.58 10.70
N SER A 111 -4.82 -2.30 11.19
CA SER A 111 -4.40 -1.07 11.87
C SER A 111 -4.23 0.11 10.92
N ASP A 112 -3.99 -0.14 9.63
CA ASP A 112 -3.81 0.91 8.63
C ASP A 112 -5.16 1.64 8.40
N SER A 113 -5.12 2.98 8.50
CA SER A 113 -6.31 3.82 8.29
C SER A 113 -6.80 3.84 6.85
N SER A 114 -5.91 3.54 5.90
CA SER A 114 -6.19 3.44 4.47
C SER A 114 -5.14 2.56 3.78
N VAL A 115 -5.42 2.10 2.55
CA VAL A 115 -4.41 1.40 1.72
C VAL A 115 -3.21 2.32 1.42
N ARG A 116 -3.44 3.63 1.29
CA ARG A 116 -2.37 4.61 1.07
C ARG A 116 -1.52 4.82 2.32
N ALA A 117 -2.12 4.73 3.51
CA ALA A 117 -1.40 4.77 4.78
C ALA A 117 -0.48 3.55 4.92
N ALA A 118 -0.96 2.36 4.55
CA ALA A 118 -0.13 1.16 4.49
C ALA A 118 1.05 1.34 3.54
N ALA A 119 0.83 1.92 2.36
CA ALA A 119 1.91 2.21 1.39
C ALA A 119 2.98 3.16 1.96
N ALA A 120 2.57 4.21 2.68
CA ALA A 120 3.51 5.13 3.33
C ALA A 120 4.28 4.48 4.48
N ARG A 121 3.63 3.62 5.28
CA ARG A 121 4.26 2.86 6.36
C ARG A 121 5.32 1.90 5.81
N GLU A 122 4.96 1.06 4.84
CA GLU A 122 5.85 0.07 4.24
C GLU A 122 7.05 0.74 3.54
N LEU A 123 6.81 1.85 2.81
CA LEU A 123 7.89 2.65 2.23
C LEU A 123 8.88 3.11 3.30
N HIS A 124 8.39 3.60 4.43
CA HIS A 124 9.22 4.05 5.54
C HIS A 124 9.99 2.88 6.18
N GLU A 125 9.33 1.75 6.45
CA GLU A 125 9.94 0.56 7.07
C GLU A 125 11.04 -0.04 6.19
N GLU A 126 10.85 -0.09 4.86
CA GLU A 126 11.79 -0.72 3.95
C GLU A 126 12.90 0.21 3.43
N SER A 127 12.74 1.54 3.50
CA SER A 127 13.71 2.49 2.90
C SER A 127 14.10 3.68 3.76
N GLY A 128 13.41 3.89 4.90
CA GLY A 128 13.55 5.10 5.72
C GLY A 128 12.89 6.35 5.13
N ILE A 129 12.24 6.26 3.96
CA ILE A 129 11.56 7.39 3.35
C ILE A 129 10.24 7.64 4.08
N TRP A 130 10.18 8.73 4.83
CA TRP A 130 8.96 9.19 5.48
C TRP A 130 8.29 10.30 4.65
N VAL A 131 7.03 10.08 4.25
CA VAL A 131 6.20 11.07 3.54
C VAL A 131 4.76 11.04 4.02
N PRO A 132 4.03 12.17 3.99
CA PRO A 132 2.58 12.16 4.14
C PRO A 132 1.92 11.29 3.06
N GLU A 133 0.87 10.54 3.43
CA GLU A 133 0.14 9.69 2.47
C GLU A 133 -0.37 10.49 1.26
N SER A 134 -0.67 11.79 1.41
CA SER A 134 -1.13 12.65 0.32
C SER A 134 -0.11 12.87 -0.81
N MET A 135 1.16 12.51 -0.59
CA MET A 135 2.20 12.55 -1.63
C MET A 135 2.23 11.29 -2.50
N LEU A 136 1.58 10.21 -2.09
CA LEU A 136 1.52 8.96 -2.86
C LEU A 136 0.40 9.03 -3.89
N LEU A 137 0.77 9.00 -5.17
CA LEU A 137 -0.16 9.03 -6.29
C LEU A 137 -0.49 7.62 -6.74
N ARG A 138 -1.77 7.29 -6.85
CA ARG A 138 -2.19 5.97 -7.34
C ARG A 138 -1.82 5.83 -8.81
N ALA A 139 -1.07 4.78 -9.14
CA ALA A 139 -0.60 4.49 -10.48
C ALA A 139 -1.34 3.33 -11.14
N GLY A 140 -1.81 2.34 -10.36
CA GLY A 140 -2.53 1.22 -10.91
C GLY A 140 -2.91 0.16 -9.88
N THR A 141 -3.49 -0.93 -10.37
CA THR A 141 -3.75 -2.14 -9.59
C THR A 141 -3.22 -3.36 -10.34
N LEU A 142 -2.69 -4.30 -9.60
CA LEU A 142 -2.23 -5.60 -10.09
C LEU A 142 -2.95 -6.72 -9.33
N VAL A 143 -3.38 -7.74 -10.06
CA VAL A 143 -4.03 -8.92 -9.50
C VAL A 143 -3.27 -10.17 -9.94
N PHE A 144 -2.77 -10.92 -8.98
CA PHE A 144 -2.00 -12.13 -9.21
C PHE A 144 -2.74 -13.37 -8.72
N ASP A 145 -2.99 -14.31 -9.64
CA ASP A 145 -3.39 -15.68 -9.31
C ASP A 145 -2.21 -16.61 -9.56
N PHE A 146 -1.95 -17.51 -8.63
CA PHE A 146 -0.93 -18.54 -8.76
C PHE A 146 -1.61 -19.90 -8.84
N GLU A 147 -1.12 -20.78 -9.72
CA GLU A 147 -1.55 -22.18 -9.72
C GLU A 147 -1.25 -22.84 -8.37
N ASP A 148 -2.16 -23.71 -7.93
CA ASP A 148 -2.05 -24.37 -6.65
C ASP A 148 -0.87 -25.37 -6.68
N GLY A 149 -0.08 -25.38 -5.61
CA GLY A 149 1.06 -26.31 -5.44
C GLY A 149 2.39 -25.61 -5.21
N GLY A 150 3.39 -26.40 -4.81
CA GLY A 150 4.74 -25.88 -4.51
C GLY A 150 4.74 -24.86 -3.37
N SER A 151 5.46 -23.75 -3.57
CA SER A 151 5.56 -22.63 -2.63
C SER A 151 4.60 -21.47 -2.96
N ALA A 152 3.71 -21.65 -3.94
CA ALA A 152 2.83 -20.60 -4.44
C ALA A 152 1.83 -20.12 -3.36
N PRO A 153 1.50 -18.81 -3.31
CA PRO A 153 0.47 -18.30 -2.42
C PRO A 153 -0.89 -18.96 -2.68
N PRO A 154 -1.58 -19.52 -1.67
CA PRO A 154 -2.90 -20.13 -1.82
C PRO A 154 -4.04 -19.08 -1.87
N PHE A 155 -3.72 -17.85 -2.25
CA PHE A 155 -4.62 -16.70 -2.24
C PHE A 155 -4.32 -15.79 -3.43
N ILE A 156 -5.31 -14.99 -3.83
CA ILE A 156 -5.12 -13.92 -4.81
C ILE A 156 -4.37 -12.78 -4.14
N LEU A 157 -3.28 -12.31 -4.75
CA LEU A 157 -2.65 -11.05 -4.36
C LEU A 157 -3.30 -9.91 -5.15
N HIS A 158 -3.88 -8.95 -4.43
CA HIS A 158 -4.23 -7.64 -4.97
C HIS A 158 -3.18 -6.63 -4.52
N VAL A 159 -2.50 -5.99 -5.46
CA VAL A 159 -1.47 -4.99 -5.19
C VAL A 159 -1.94 -3.63 -5.70
N SER A 160 -2.05 -2.67 -4.80
CA SER A 160 -2.28 -1.26 -5.14
C SER A 160 -0.94 -0.58 -5.39
N VAL A 161 -0.72 -0.12 -6.62
CA VAL A 161 0.54 0.49 -7.05
C VAL A 161 0.45 2.00 -6.91
N PHE A 162 1.43 2.59 -6.22
CA PHE A 162 1.60 4.02 -6.01
C PHE A 162 2.94 4.49 -6.58
N THR A 163 2.98 5.76 -6.96
CA THR A 163 4.21 6.47 -7.29
C THR A 163 4.44 7.60 -6.30
N LEU A 164 5.72 7.90 -6.06
CA LEU A 164 6.17 9.05 -5.29
C LEU A 164 7.14 9.84 -6.16
N ASP A 165 6.83 11.09 -6.46
CA ASP A 165 7.82 11.99 -7.05
C ASP A 165 8.87 12.35 -5.99
N TRP A 166 10.10 11.91 -6.22
CA TRP A 166 11.23 12.12 -5.32
C TRP A 166 11.56 13.60 -5.18
N LYS A 167 11.55 14.09 -3.94
CA LYS A 167 11.90 15.46 -3.57
C LYS A 167 12.73 15.45 -2.30
N PRO A 168 14.08 15.57 -2.39
CA PRO A 168 14.95 15.42 -1.22
C PRO A 168 14.67 16.47 -0.14
N GLU A 169 14.04 17.60 -0.47
CA GLU A 169 13.68 18.66 0.48
C GLU A 169 12.50 18.28 1.40
N VAL A 170 11.66 17.33 0.97
CA VAL A 170 10.46 16.92 1.71
C VAL A 170 10.72 15.66 2.55
N ILE A 171 11.82 14.95 2.26
CA ILE A 171 12.17 13.70 2.92
C ILE A 171 13.12 14.05 4.05
N LEU A 172 12.55 14.17 5.26
CA LEU A 172 13.29 14.60 6.44
C LEU A 172 14.16 13.47 7.00
N PRO A 173 15.36 13.76 7.53
CA PRO A 173 16.11 12.79 8.30
C PRO A 173 15.35 12.44 9.59
N LEU A 174 15.34 11.14 9.93
CA LEU A 174 14.52 10.60 11.02
C LEU A 174 15.04 10.87 12.44
N ASP A 175 16.24 11.43 12.59
CA ASP A 175 16.80 11.64 13.92
C ASP A 175 17.65 12.91 13.99
N GLU A 176 17.05 13.98 14.53
CA GLU A 176 17.75 15.23 14.87
C GLU A 176 18.78 15.04 16.01
N ASN A 177 18.67 13.95 16.77
CA ASN A 177 19.50 13.63 17.92
C ASN A 177 20.58 12.57 17.59
N ALA A 178 20.57 11.99 16.38
CA ALA A 178 21.64 11.11 15.93
C ALA A 178 22.94 11.91 15.79
N SER A 179 24.07 11.29 16.17
CA SER A 179 25.40 11.90 16.06
C SER A 179 25.74 12.30 14.61
N ALA A 180 25.10 11.67 13.63
CA ALA A 180 24.90 12.18 12.29
C ALA A 180 23.59 11.58 11.71
N PRO A 181 22.65 12.38 11.17
CA PRO A 181 21.47 11.85 10.51
C PRO A 181 21.87 11.08 9.23
N VAL A 182 21.37 9.85 9.07
CA VAL A 182 21.47 9.11 7.81
C VAL A 182 20.28 9.56 6.94
N PRO A 183 20.51 10.27 5.82
CA PRO A 183 19.41 10.67 4.95
C PRO A 183 18.87 9.44 4.20
N PRO A 184 17.56 9.28 4.10
CA PRO A 184 16.97 8.24 3.26
C PRO A 184 17.23 8.51 1.75
N PRO A 185 17.17 7.46 0.90
CA PRO A 185 16.91 6.07 1.28
C PRO A 185 18.16 5.39 1.85
N PHE A 186 17.97 4.48 2.83
CA PHE A 186 19.07 3.71 3.42
C PHE A 186 18.75 2.22 3.53
N GLU A 187 19.78 1.39 3.67
CA GLU A 187 19.62 -0.05 3.87
C GLU A 187 18.89 -0.35 5.19
N THR A 188 17.86 -1.18 5.11
CA THR A 188 17.09 -1.68 6.26
C THR A 188 17.36 -3.16 6.45
N ASP A 189 16.83 -3.82 7.48
CA ASP A 189 17.00 -5.26 7.66
C ASP A 189 16.43 -6.09 6.50
N GLU A 190 15.50 -5.52 5.72
CA GLU A 190 14.80 -6.23 4.64
C GLU A 190 15.28 -5.84 3.24
N MET A 191 15.71 -4.59 3.03
CA MET A 191 15.86 -4.03 1.69
C MET A 191 17.15 -3.21 1.55
N ILE A 192 17.77 -3.29 0.36
CA ILE A 192 18.89 -2.43 -0.04
C ILE A 192 18.42 -1.49 -1.17
N PRO A 193 18.09 -0.22 -0.88
CA PRO A 193 17.66 0.73 -1.90
C PRO A 193 18.78 1.09 -2.88
N GLN A 194 18.45 1.19 -4.17
CA GLN A 194 19.35 1.56 -5.25
C GLN A 194 18.61 2.30 -6.36
N TRP A 195 19.21 3.40 -6.84
CA TRP A 195 18.70 4.15 -7.99
C TRP A 195 19.13 3.50 -9.31
N PHE A 196 18.19 3.40 -10.24
CA PHE A 196 18.40 2.94 -11.61
C PHE A 196 17.95 4.00 -12.61
N ASP A 197 18.64 4.09 -13.75
CA ASP A 197 18.15 4.82 -14.91
C ASP A 197 16.90 4.10 -15.44
N VAL A 198 15.84 4.85 -15.80
CA VAL A 198 14.58 4.26 -16.31
C VAL A 198 14.76 3.48 -17.62
N HIS A 199 15.86 3.71 -18.35
CA HIS A 199 16.24 2.97 -19.55
C HIS A 199 17.17 1.79 -19.28
N ALA A 200 17.63 1.62 -18.04
CA ALA A 200 18.52 0.54 -17.61
C ALA A 200 17.98 -0.18 -16.35
N ILE A 201 16.66 -0.34 -16.29
CA ILE A 201 15.97 -1.09 -15.22
C ILE A 201 16.40 -2.57 -15.29
N PRO A 202 16.77 -3.20 -14.17
CA PRO A 202 17.31 -4.56 -14.15
C PRO A 202 16.20 -5.63 -14.22
N PHE A 203 15.37 -5.61 -15.26
CA PHE A 203 14.20 -6.52 -15.37
C PHE A 203 14.55 -8.02 -15.23
N ALA A 204 15.76 -8.41 -15.63
CA ALA A 204 16.26 -9.79 -15.45
C ALA A 204 16.32 -10.23 -13.98
N ASP A 205 16.55 -9.29 -13.06
CA ASP A 205 16.64 -9.50 -11.62
C ASP A 205 15.35 -9.07 -10.88
N MET A 206 14.26 -8.81 -11.61
CA MET A 206 12.96 -8.37 -11.08
C MET A 206 11.90 -9.47 -11.21
N TRP A 207 10.64 -9.15 -10.91
CA TRP A 207 9.54 -10.03 -11.25
C TRP A 207 9.28 -9.99 -12.77
N PRO A 208 8.97 -11.13 -13.41
CA PRO A 208 8.82 -11.17 -14.87
C PRO A 208 7.64 -10.37 -15.39
N ASP A 209 6.66 -10.04 -14.54
CA ASP A 209 5.52 -9.22 -14.93
C ASP A 209 5.85 -7.72 -14.93
N ASP A 210 6.91 -7.29 -14.23
CA ASP A 210 7.29 -5.88 -14.11
C ASP A 210 7.49 -5.22 -15.48
N GLU A 211 8.12 -5.94 -16.43
CA GLU A 211 8.33 -5.46 -17.82
C GLU A 211 7.00 -5.16 -18.55
N LEU A 212 5.89 -5.79 -18.15
CA LEU A 212 4.59 -5.65 -18.79
C LEU A 212 3.86 -4.36 -18.39
N TRP A 213 4.02 -3.90 -17.14
CA TRP A 213 3.24 -2.80 -16.60
C TRP A 213 4.07 -1.56 -16.23
N PHE A 214 5.39 -1.71 -16.01
CA PHE A 214 6.29 -0.56 -15.79
C PHE A 214 6.19 0.49 -16.91
N PRO A 215 6.10 0.15 -18.22
CA PRO A 215 5.98 1.16 -19.26
C PRO A 215 4.74 2.05 -19.14
N ALA A 216 3.62 1.51 -18.65
CA ALA A 216 2.41 2.29 -18.40
C ALA A 216 2.58 3.22 -17.20
N MET A 217 3.16 2.69 -16.11
CA MET A 217 3.47 3.43 -14.88
C MET A 217 4.45 4.60 -15.14
N LEU A 218 5.56 4.35 -15.85
CA LEU A 218 6.54 5.39 -16.22
C LEU A 218 5.97 6.45 -17.18
N ALA A 219 4.92 6.12 -17.93
CA ALA A 219 4.22 7.05 -18.82
C ALA A 219 3.08 7.81 -18.13
N ASP A 220 2.94 7.70 -16.80
CA ASP A 220 1.88 8.29 -15.99
C ASP A 220 0.47 7.91 -16.49
N LYS A 221 0.33 6.69 -17.01
CA LYS A 221 -0.93 6.13 -17.48
C LYS A 221 -1.46 5.15 -16.44
N PRO A 222 -2.60 5.45 -15.79
CA PRO A 222 -3.25 4.50 -14.90
C PRO A 222 -3.50 3.17 -15.59
N PHE A 223 -3.30 2.07 -14.86
CA PHE A 223 -3.41 0.73 -15.43
C PHE A 223 -4.09 -0.27 -14.47
N VAL A 224 -4.65 -1.32 -15.07
CA VAL A 224 -5.11 -2.53 -14.41
C VAL A 224 -4.34 -3.69 -15.03
N GLY A 225 -3.63 -4.45 -14.19
CA GLY A 225 -2.91 -5.66 -14.57
C GLY A 225 -3.51 -6.90 -13.91
N GLN A 226 -3.61 -7.98 -14.66
CA GLN A 226 -3.89 -9.31 -14.12
C GLN A 226 -2.93 -10.33 -14.70
N MET A 227 -2.34 -11.12 -13.82
CA MET A 227 -1.32 -12.10 -14.15
C MET A 227 -1.68 -13.44 -13.52
N TRP A 228 -1.58 -14.49 -14.33
CA TRP A 228 -1.72 -15.87 -13.87
C TRP A 228 -0.35 -16.52 -13.94
N PHE A 229 0.18 -16.86 -12.78
CA PHE A 229 1.48 -17.50 -12.62
C PHE A 229 1.32 -19.01 -12.46
N ALA A 230 2.27 -19.77 -13.01
CA ALA A 230 2.43 -21.17 -12.69
C ALA A 230 2.90 -21.34 -11.23
N ALA A 231 2.85 -22.57 -10.71
CA ALA A 231 3.26 -22.90 -9.35
C ALA A 231 4.75 -22.57 -9.04
N ASP A 232 5.58 -22.38 -10.08
CA ASP A 232 6.99 -21.98 -9.96
C ASP A 232 7.20 -20.48 -9.64
N GLN A 233 6.13 -19.68 -9.65
CA GLN A 233 6.12 -18.23 -9.43
C GLN A 233 6.98 -17.42 -10.42
N LYS A 234 7.37 -18.03 -11.54
CA LYS A 234 8.25 -17.43 -12.55
C LYS A 234 7.59 -17.43 -13.93
N THR A 235 6.84 -18.48 -14.25
CA THR A 235 6.21 -18.62 -15.55
C THR A 235 4.86 -17.91 -15.55
N ILE A 236 4.71 -16.88 -16.38
CA ILE A 236 3.42 -16.22 -16.63
C ILE A 236 2.65 -17.04 -17.67
N LEU A 237 1.56 -17.67 -17.24
CA LEU A 237 0.68 -18.47 -18.09
C LEU A 237 -0.23 -17.59 -18.96
N LYS A 238 -0.65 -16.46 -18.38
CA LYS A 238 -1.52 -15.48 -19.02
C LYS A 238 -1.28 -14.13 -18.36
N SER A 239 -1.38 -13.06 -19.14
CA SER A 239 -1.37 -11.69 -18.62
C SER A 239 -2.35 -10.80 -19.39
N ILE A 240 -2.86 -9.80 -18.69
CA ILE A 240 -3.63 -8.69 -19.24
C ILE A 240 -3.10 -7.44 -18.56
N VAL A 241 -2.65 -6.46 -19.35
CA VAL A 241 -2.36 -5.11 -18.84
C VAL A 241 -3.13 -4.14 -19.73
N ALA A 242 -4.02 -3.38 -19.12
CA ALA A 242 -4.87 -2.42 -19.82
C ALA A 242 -4.80 -1.06 -19.14
N LYS A 243 -5.07 -0.01 -19.91
CA LYS A 243 -5.26 1.33 -19.37
C LYS A 243 -6.49 1.32 -18.45
N ASP A 244 -6.36 1.94 -17.28
CA ASP A 244 -7.48 2.23 -16.39
C ASP A 244 -8.10 3.59 -16.74
N ASP A 245 -9.26 3.58 -17.38
CA ASP A 245 -10.09 4.76 -17.64
C ASP A 245 -11.47 4.67 -16.98
N SER A 246 -11.60 3.73 -16.04
CA SER A 246 -12.86 3.40 -15.37
C SER A 246 -13.28 4.48 -14.36
N GLY A 247 -12.30 5.13 -13.73
CA GLY A 247 -12.51 6.00 -12.56
C GLY A 247 -12.91 5.22 -11.31
N GLU A 248 -12.77 3.90 -11.30
CA GLU A 248 -13.14 3.04 -10.19
C GLU A 248 -12.10 3.07 -9.07
N ASP A 249 -12.59 3.00 -7.84
CA ASP A 249 -11.77 2.77 -6.66
C ASP A 249 -11.59 1.27 -6.44
N TRP A 250 -10.59 0.71 -7.12
CA TRP A 250 -10.24 -0.71 -6.99
C TRP A 250 -9.87 -1.10 -5.57
N ASP A 251 -9.32 -0.17 -4.78
CA ASP A 251 -8.93 -0.46 -3.40
C ASP A 251 -10.18 -0.74 -2.58
N GLN A 252 -11.20 0.12 -2.70
CA GLN A 252 -12.51 -0.09 -2.06
C GLN A 252 -13.21 -1.35 -2.56
N PHE A 253 -13.13 -1.65 -3.86
CA PHE A 253 -13.68 -2.90 -4.42
C PHE A 253 -13.09 -4.13 -3.72
N PHE A 254 -11.76 -4.21 -3.63
CA PHE A 254 -11.09 -5.35 -3.01
C PHE A 254 -11.23 -5.39 -1.49
N VAL A 255 -11.35 -4.24 -0.82
CA VAL A 255 -11.70 -4.16 0.61
C VAL A 255 -13.09 -4.76 0.84
N ALA A 256 -14.11 -4.30 0.09
CA ALA A 256 -15.47 -4.80 0.22
C ALA A 256 -15.56 -6.31 -0.03
N ARG A 257 -14.83 -6.80 -1.04
CA ARG A 257 -14.79 -8.23 -1.37
C ARG A 257 -14.12 -9.06 -0.29
N LYS A 258 -13.01 -8.59 0.28
CA LYS A 258 -12.34 -9.25 1.42
C LYS A 258 -13.30 -9.38 2.61
N LEU A 259 -14.02 -8.30 2.96
CA LEU A 259 -15.01 -8.31 4.03
C LEU A 259 -16.16 -9.30 3.75
N GLU A 260 -16.62 -9.39 2.50
CA GLU A 260 -17.63 -10.38 2.09
C GLU A 260 -17.11 -11.83 2.23
N GLN A 261 -15.85 -12.09 1.87
CA GLN A 261 -15.22 -13.40 2.04
C GLN A 261 -15.07 -13.78 3.51
N GLU A 262 -14.61 -12.85 4.35
CA GLU A 262 -14.51 -13.03 5.80
C GLU A 262 -15.90 -13.33 6.40
N ALA A 263 -16.96 -12.63 5.98
CA ALA A 263 -18.33 -12.86 6.42
C ALA A 263 -18.88 -14.24 6.01
N ARG A 264 -18.40 -14.81 4.89
CA ARG A 264 -18.78 -16.15 4.39
C ARG A 264 -17.94 -17.28 5.01
N GLY A 265 -17.01 -16.97 5.92
CA GLY A 265 -16.11 -17.96 6.52
C GLY A 265 -15.05 -18.49 5.55
N VAL A 266 -14.77 -17.75 4.47
CA VAL A 266 -13.60 -17.98 3.62
C VAL A 266 -12.42 -17.32 4.31
N PHE A 267 -11.83 -18.04 5.27
CA PHE A 267 -10.75 -17.53 6.10
C PHE A 267 -9.38 -17.57 5.40
N VAL A 268 -8.52 -16.66 5.84
CA VAL A 268 -7.11 -16.51 5.47
C VAL A 268 -6.24 -16.83 6.66
#